data_AF-A0A5C6D9E8-F1
#
_entry.id   AF-A0A5C6D9E8-F1
#
_cell.length_a   1.000
_cell.length_b   1.000
_cell.length_c   1.000
_cell.angle_alpha   90.00
_cell.angle_beta   90.00
_cell.angle_gamma   90.00
#
_symmetry.space_group_name_H-M   'P 1'
#
loop_
_entity.id
_entity.type
_entity.pdbx_description
1 polymer ?
#
loop_
_entity_poly.entity_id
_entity_poly.type
_entity_poly.pdbx_seq_one_letter_code
_entity_poly.pdbx_strand_id
1 'polypeptide(L)'
;MTGKLTFFGHESFVCKQFWLKKGYDFLKKQKIFNTDAAVVELGVGKNMVNAIRFWLKSFGLLNDSDNINDLAKFLFGEKGSDPFIEDFGTVWLLHYYLIKTNKASIYNMIFNEFRKERLEFTRNQLHNFIKRKCEEYDFNYNENTVNSDIKIFFKSFLT
;
A
#
# COMPACT_ATOMS: atom_id res chain seq x y z
N MET A 1 19.55 1.56 -8.48
CA MET A 1 19.20 1.83 -7.07
C MET A 1 18.61 0.56 -6.50
N THR A 2 19.37 -0.16 -5.67
CA THR A 2 18.91 -1.33 -4.93
C THR A 2 17.92 -0.87 -3.86
N GLY A 3 16.65 -0.73 -4.24
CA GLY A 3 15.59 -0.38 -3.31
C GLY A 3 15.38 -1.51 -2.30
N LYS A 4 15.28 -1.17 -1.02
CA LYS A 4 14.94 -2.14 0.03
C LYS A 4 13.59 -2.78 -0.27
N LEU A 5 13.57 -4.09 -0.49
CA LEU A 5 12.33 -4.83 -0.66
C LEU A 5 11.51 -4.78 0.64
N THR A 6 10.22 -4.55 0.50
CA THR A 6 9.27 -4.47 1.61
C THR A 6 8.05 -5.30 1.28
N PHE A 7 7.83 -6.33 2.10
CA PHE A 7 6.67 -7.21 2.06
C PHE A 7 5.97 -7.19 3.43
N PHE A 8 4.70 -7.61 3.50
CA PHE A 8 3.94 -7.79 4.75
C PHE A 8 3.81 -6.54 5.64
N GLY A 9 3.45 -5.38 5.08
CA GLY A 9 3.11 -4.18 5.89
C GLY A 9 1.60 -3.94 6.05
N HIS A 10 0.79 -4.64 5.26
CA HIS A 10 -0.66 -4.44 5.20
C HIS A 10 -1.45 -5.30 6.19
N GLU A 11 -0.78 -6.12 7.03
CA GLU A 11 -1.42 -6.96 8.06
C GLU A 11 -2.54 -7.87 7.49
N SER A 12 -2.34 -8.39 6.27
CA SER A 12 -3.34 -9.15 5.50
C SER A 12 -4.66 -8.41 5.16
N PHE A 13 -4.68 -7.07 5.17
CA PHE A 13 -5.83 -6.26 4.75
C PHE A 13 -5.60 -5.57 3.40
N VAL A 14 -6.59 -5.63 2.52
CA VAL A 14 -6.69 -4.75 1.35
C VAL A 14 -6.98 -3.32 1.83
N CYS A 15 -6.48 -2.31 1.10
CA CYS A 15 -6.86 -0.93 1.38
C CYS A 15 -8.34 -0.72 1.08
N LYS A 16 -9.12 -0.32 2.08
CA LYS A 16 -10.52 0.09 1.88
C LYS A 16 -10.57 1.56 1.46
N GLN A 17 -11.54 1.94 0.63
CA GLN A 17 -11.69 3.30 0.08
C GLN A 17 -11.58 4.38 1.16
N PHE A 18 -12.39 4.29 2.23
CA PHE A 18 -12.39 5.29 3.31
C PHE A 18 -11.15 5.29 4.22
N TRP A 19 -10.26 4.31 4.12
CA TRP A 19 -9.09 4.24 5.00
C TRP A 19 -8.11 5.37 4.76
N LEU A 20 -7.91 5.78 3.50
CA LEU A 20 -6.98 6.85 3.17
C LEU A 20 -7.47 8.20 3.73
N LYS A 21 -8.75 8.53 3.51
CA LYS A 21 -9.37 9.73 4.09
C LYS A 21 -9.34 9.70 5.61
N LYS A 22 -9.75 8.59 6.22
CA LYS A 22 -9.76 8.43 7.68
C LYS A 22 -8.37 8.63 8.29
N GLY A 23 -7.34 8.04 7.68
CA GLY A 23 -5.96 8.19 8.12
C GLY A 23 -5.41 9.60 7.93
N TYR A 24 -5.77 10.27 6.83
CA TYR A 24 -5.45 11.68 6.61
C TYR A 24 -6.07 12.58 7.68
N ASP A 25 -7.37 12.43 7.96
CA ASP A 25 -8.08 13.25 8.96
C ASP A 25 -7.53 13.01 10.37
N PHE A 26 -7.14 11.78 10.69
CA PHE A 26 -6.50 11.43 11.95
C PHE A 26 -5.17 12.17 12.15
N LEU A 27 -4.31 12.19 11.13
CA LEU A 27 -3.04 12.94 11.17
C LEU A 27 -3.26 14.46 11.16
N LYS A 28 -4.30 14.95 10.49
CA LYS A 28 -4.63 16.39 10.47
C LYS A 28 -4.98 16.90 11.87
N LYS A 29 -5.52 16.04 12.74
CA LYS A 29 -5.75 16.29 14.17
C LYS A 29 -4.48 16.13 15.03
N GLN A 30 -3.29 16.05 14.42
CA GLN A 30 -1.99 15.86 15.07
C GLN A 30 -1.90 14.60 15.94
N LYS A 31 -2.65 13.55 15.57
CA LYS A 31 -2.62 12.25 16.26
C LYS A 31 -1.55 11.35 15.66
N ILE A 32 -1.14 10.32 16.42
CA ILE A 32 -0.04 9.41 16.04
C ILE A 32 -0.54 7.97 16.06
N PHE A 33 -0.24 7.20 15.00
CA PHE A 33 -0.73 5.83 14.81
C PHE A 33 -0.22 4.83 15.86
N ASN A 34 0.93 5.08 16.46
CA ASN A 34 1.60 4.16 17.40
C ASN A 34 1.05 4.24 18.84
N THR A 35 -0.17 4.74 19.02
CA THR A 35 -0.81 4.87 20.34
C THR A 35 -2.04 3.97 20.43
N ASP A 36 -2.40 3.52 21.63
CA ASP A 36 -3.63 2.75 21.82
C ASP A 36 -4.89 3.59 21.62
N ALA A 37 -4.77 4.91 21.80
CA ALA A 37 -5.80 5.87 21.43
C ALA A 37 -6.15 5.82 19.93
N ALA A 38 -5.22 5.42 19.05
CA ALA A 38 -5.48 5.33 17.61
C ALA A 38 -6.56 4.30 17.26
N VAL A 39 -6.69 3.22 18.04
CA VAL A 39 -7.72 2.18 17.87
C VAL A 39 -9.11 2.80 18.06
N VAL A 40 -9.28 3.60 19.11
CA VAL A 40 -10.55 4.25 19.46
C VAL A 40 -10.88 5.34 18.43
N GLU A 41 -9.92 6.21 18.13
CA GLU A 41 -10.12 7.37 17.24
C GLU A 41 -10.40 6.97 15.78
N LEU A 42 -9.71 5.93 15.28
CA LEU A 42 -9.96 5.40 13.94
C LEU A 42 -11.16 4.43 13.92
N GLY A 43 -11.62 3.96 15.09
CA GLY A 43 -12.70 2.99 15.23
C GLY A 43 -12.39 1.66 14.53
N VAL A 44 -11.14 1.19 14.62
CA VAL A 44 -10.68 -0.07 14.00
C VAL A 44 -9.69 -0.79 14.91
N GLY A 45 -9.53 -2.10 14.75
CA GLY A 45 -8.57 -2.88 15.53
C GLY A 45 -7.10 -2.52 15.26
N LYS A 46 -6.19 -2.86 16.19
CA LYS A 46 -4.76 -2.51 16.14
C LYS A 46 -4.07 -2.85 14.81
N ASN A 47 -4.31 -4.05 14.27
CA ASN A 47 -3.72 -4.46 12.99
C ASN A 47 -4.26 -3.64 11.81
N MET A 48 -5.52 -3.19 11.88
CA MET A 48 -6.07 -2.29 10.86
C MET A 48 -5.46 -0.89 10.96
N VAL A 49 -5.14 -0.40 12.17
CA VAL A 49 -4.40 0.86 12.35
C VAL A 49 -3.05 0.80 11.63
N ASN A 50 -2.30 -0.29 11.83
CA ASN A 50 -1.03 -0.53 11.13
C ASN A 50 -1.23 -0.58 9.61
N ALA A 51 -2.24 -1.30 9.14
CA ALA A 51 -2.56 -1.41 7.72
C ALA A 51 -2.94 -0.06 7.09
N ILE A 52 -3.74 0.77 7.78
CA ILE A 52 -4.09 2.13 7.33
C ILE A 52 -2.82 2.96 7.15
N ARG A 53 -1.96 2.99 8.17
CA ARG A 53 -0.68 3.71 8.11
C ARG A 53 0.20 3.22 6.96
N PHE A 54 0.27 1.89 6.78
CA PHE A 54 1.03 1.30 5.69
C PHE A 54 0.50 1.71 4.33
N TRP A 55 -0.82 1.65 4.10
CA TRP A 55 -1.42 2.02 2.82
C TRP A 55 -1.21 3.49 2.50
N LEU A 56 -1.36 4.40 3.47
CA LEU A 56 -1.06 5.81 3.28
C LEU A 56 0.38 6.03 2.79
N LYS A 57 1.36 5.34 3.39
CA LYS A 57 2.76 5.38 2.92
C LYS A 57 2.91 4.77 1.53
N SER A 58 2.26 3.65 1.28
CA SER A 58 2.34 2.95 0.00
C SER A 58 1.78 3.74 -1.17
N PHE A 59 0.72 4.52 -0.94
CA PHE A 59 0.18 5.47 -1.93
C PHE A 59 0.92 6.81 -1.98
N GLY A 60 2.05 6.97 -1.29
CA GLY A 60 2.85 8.21 -1.32
C GLY A 60 2.17 9.42 -0.65
N LEU A 61 1.11 9.17 0.13
CA LEU A 61 0.35 10.20 0.84
C LEU A 61 1.10 10.71 2.08
N LEU A 62 1.99 9.89 2.62
CA LEU A 62 2.86 10.21 3.76
C LEU A 62 4.32 9.96 3.41
N ASN A 63 5.22 10.69 4.06
CA ASN A 63 6.63 10.34 4.10
C ASN A 63 6.93 9.28 5.18
N ASP A 64 8.19 8.85 5.31
CA ASP A 64 8.57 7.84 6.30
C ASP A 64 8.38 8.29 7.75
N SER A 65 8.38 9.61 8.01
CA SER A 65 8.11 10.25 9.31
C SER A 65 6.62 10.51 9.59
N ASP A 66 5.71 9.94 8.81
CA ASP A 66 4.24 10.13 8.93
C ASP A 66 3.74 11.56 8.64
N ASN A 67 4.55 12.40 7.98
CA ASN A 67 4.10 13.72 7.57
C ASN A 67 3.28 13.67 6.29
N ILE A 68 2.17 14.41 6.28
CA ILE A 68 1.25 14.55 5.15
C ILE A 68 1.94 15.22 3.96
N ASN A 69 1.93 14.54 2.82
CA ASN A 69 2.49 15.03 1.56
C ASN A 69 1.48 15.89 0.77
N ASP A 70 1.95 16.60 -0.25
CA ASP A 70 1.13 17.53 -1.03
C ASP A 70 0.03 16.82 -1.84
N LEU A 71 0.29 15.59 -2.32
CA LEU A 71 -0.75 14.74 -2.92
C LEU A 71 -1.92 14.50 -1.95
N ALA A 72 -1.62 14.22 -0.69
CA ALA A 72 -2.65 13.95 0.31
C ALA A 72 -3.47 15.19 0.64
N LYS A 73 -2.84 16.37 0.72
CA LYS A 73 -3.54 17.65 0.88
C LYS A 73 -4.41 17.97 -0.32
N PHE A 74 -3.89 17.73 -1.52
CA PHE A 74 -4.61 17.94 -2.78
C PHE A 74 -5.88 17.08 -2.86
N LEU A 75 -5.79 15.78 -2.52
CA LEU A 75 -6.94 14.88 -2.58
C LEU A 75 -7.92 15.07 -1.41
N PHE A 76 -7.42 15.09 -0.17
CA PHE A 76 -8.23 14.92 1.03
C PHE A 76 -8.38 16.17 1.90
N GLY A 77 -7.77 17.29 1.52
CA GLY A 77 -7.84 18.56 2.25
C GLY A 77 -9.25 19.12 2.39
N GLU A 78 -9.39 20.24 3.12
CA GLU A 78 -10.69 20.91 3.31
C GLU A 78 -11.33 21.32 1.98
N LYS A 79 -10.50 21.67 0.99
CA LYS A 79 -10.88 21.91 -0.40
C LYS A 79 -10.27 20.84 -1.33
N GLY A 80 -10.17 19.62 -0.83
CA GLY A 80 -9.58 18.50 -1.57
C GLY A 80 -10.36 18.22 -2.85
N SER A 81 -9.66 17.82 -3.90
CA SER A 81 -10.25 17.57 -5.22
C SER A 81 -11.18 16.38 -5.25
N ASP A 82 -10.93 15.36 -4.42
CA ASP A 82 -11.73 14.14 -4.34
C ASP A 82 -11.56 13.45 -2.96
N PRO A 83 -12.19 14.00 -1.89
CA PRO A 83 -11.95 13.52 -0.53
C PRO A 83 -12.43 12.08 -0.26
N PHE A 84 -13.31 11.56 -1.11
CA PHE A 84 -13.93 10.24 -0.93
C PHE A 84 -13.54 9.23 -2.01
N ILE A 85 -12.67 9.61 -2.95
CA ILE A 85 -12.18 8.74 -4.04
C ILE A 85 -13.35 8.25 -4.88
N GLU A 86 -14.19 9.18 -5.34
CA GLU A 86 -15.35 8.89 -6.20
C GLU A 86 -14.97 8.92 -7.68
N ASP A 87 -13.89 9.62 -8.04
CA ASP A 87 -13.41 9.73 -9.40
C ASP A 87 -12.46 8.56 -9.76
N PHE A 88 -12.72 7.89 -10.88
CA PHE A 88 -11.85 6.83 -11.39
C PHE A 88 -10.42 7.32 -11.68
N GLY A 89 -10.25 8.57 -12.08
CA GLY A 89 -8.97 9.24 -12.24
C GLY A 89 -8.16 9.28 -10.94
N THR A 90 -8.82 9.49 -9.78
CA THR A 90 -8.16 9.41 -8.47
C THR A 90 -7.66 8.00 -8.19
N VAL A 91 -8.44 6.97 -8.54
CA VAL A 91 -8.01 5.57 -8.40
C VAL A 91 -6.77 5.27 -9.25
N TRP A 92 -6.73 5.73 -10.49
CA TRP A 92 -5.56 5.58 -11.37
C TRP A 92 -4.35 6.36 -10.87
N LEU A 93 -4.55 7.57 -10.35
CA LEU A 93 -3.47 8.36 -9.75
C LEU A 93 -2.89 7.65 -8.53
N LEU A 94 -3.74 7.11 -7.63
CA LEU A 94 -3.30 6.33 -6.49
C LEU A 94 -2.56 5.06 -6.93
N HIS A 95 -3.05 4.36 -7.95
CA HIS A 95 -2.37 3.20 -8.52
C HIS A 95 -0.96 3.55 -9.04
N TYR A 96 -0.82 4.67 -9.77
CA TYR A 96 0.48 5.17 -10.20
C TYR A 96 1.41 5.41 -9.01
N TYR A 97 0.93 6.08 -7.95
CA TYR A 97 1.73 6.33 -6.75
C TYR A 97 2.06 5.06 -5.95
N LEU A 98 1.19 4.05 -5.95
CA LEU A 98 1.46 2.75 -5.34
C LEU A 98 2.70 2.09 -5.96
N ILE A 99 2.79 2.14 -7.30
CA ILE A 99 3.92 1.59 -8.06
C ILE A 99 5.17 2.47 -7.93
N LYS A 100 5.00 3.80 -8.01
CA LYS A 100 6.10 4.78 -7.97
C LYS A 100 6.78 4.84 -6.60
N THR A 101 5.99 4.87 -5.53
CA THR A 101 6.49 4.96 -4.15
C THR A 101 7.23 3.69 -3.75
N ASN A 102 6.81 2.54 -4.30
CA ASN A 102 7.45 1.24 -4.13
C ASN A 102 7.63 0.81 -2.66
N LYS A 103 6.77 1.31 -1.75
CA LYS A 103 6.76 0.87 -0.33
C LYS A 103 6.22 -0.55 -0.18
N ALA A 104 5.31 -0.96 -1.06
CA ALA A 104 4.83 -2.34 -1.18
C ALA A 104 5.44 -2.92 -2.46
N SER A 105 6.56 -3.63 -2.33
CA SER A 105 7.43 -3.92 -3.48
C SER A 105 6.78 -4.82 -4.53
N ILE A 106 5.82 -5.65 -4.11
CA ILE A 106 5.08 -6.56 -4.99
C ILE A 106 4.41 -5.84 -6.17
N TYR A 107 3.88 -4.62 -5.98
CA TYR A 107 3.17 -3.91 -7.04
C TYR A 107 4.12 -3.46 -8.15
N ASN A 108 5.29 -2.92 -7.79
CA ASN A 108 6.29 -2.53 -8.77
C ASN A 108 6.83 -3.77 -9.53
N MET A 109 7.18 -4.83 -8.81
CA MET A 109 7.64 -6.09 -9.38
C MET A 109 6.64 -6.67 -10.39
N ILE A 110 5.33 -6.65 -10.08
CA ILE A 110 4.32 -7.20 -10.99
C ILE A 110 4.14 -6.31 -12.22
N PHE A 111 3.86 -5.02 -12.01
CA PHE A 111 3.44 -4.14 -13.11
C PHE A 111 4.61 -3.67 -13.99
N ASN A 112 5.80 -3.47 -13.43
CA ASN A 112 6.96 -2.96 -14.17
C ASN A 112 7.96 -4.03 -14.60
N GLU A 113 7.92 -5.24 -14.03
CA GLU A 113 8.85 -6.32 -14.40
C GLU A 113 8.08 -7.54 -14.92
N PHE A 114 7.33 -8.23 -14.06
CA PHE A 114 6.74 -9.53 -14.38
C PHE A 114 5.77 -9.50 -15.57
N ARG A 115 4.89 -8.50 -15.63
CA ARG A 115 3.92 -8.37 -16.73
C ARG A 115 4.56 -8.10 -18.10
N LYS A 116 5.83 -7.67 -18.14
CA LYS A 116 6.59 -7.56 -19.40
C LYS A 116 7.05 -8.93 -19.90
N GLU A 117 7.29 -9.88 -19.00
CA GLU A 117 7.64 -11.26 -19.33
C GLU A 117 6.40 -12.09 -19.68
N ARG A 118 5.28 -11.88 -18.97
CA ARG A 118 4.06 -12.69 -19.09
C ARG A 118 2.79 -11.85 -18.96
N LEU A 119 1.97 -11.84 -20.01
CA LEU A 119 0.65 -11.19 -19.99
C LEU A 119 -0.37 -11.99 -19.18
N GLU A 120 -0.34 -13.32 -19.31
CA GLU A 120 -1.18 -14.26 -18.58
C GLU A 120 -0.30 -15.13 -17.68
N PHE A 121 -0.73 -15.33 -16.44
CA PHE A 121 0.04 -16.09 -15.47
C PHE A 121 -0.82 -16.71 -14.38
N THR A 122 -0.30 -17.78 -13.79
CA THR A 122 -0.89 -18.39 -12.58
C THR A 122 -0.28 -17.79 -11.31
N ARG A 123 -0.98 -17.97 -10.19
CA ARG A 123 -0.46 -17.60 -8.86
C ARG A 123 0.92 -18.19 -8.58
N ASN A 124 1.15 -19.44 -8.97
CA ASN A 124 2.43 -20.13 -8.76
C ASN A 124 3.56 -19.53 -9.61
N GLN A 125 3.26 -19.10 -10.85
CA GLN A 125 4.25 -18.42 -11.69
C GLN A 125 4.68 -17.08 -11.10
N LEU A 126 3.72 -16.29 -10.59
CA LEU A 126 4.02 -15.05 -9.88
C LEU A 126 4.84 -15.31 -8.61
N HIS A 127 4.48 -16.32 -7.83
CA HIS A 127 5.22 -16.71 -6.62
C HIS A 127 6.67 -17.06 -6.92
N ASN A 128 6.92 -17.90 -7.92
CA ASN A 128 8.27 -18.29 -8.33
C ASN A 128 9.08 -17.10 -8.85
N PHE A 129 8.43 -16.18 -9.58
CA PHE A 129 9.07 -14.94 -10.00
C PHE A 129 9.51 -14.09 -8.80
N ILE A 130 8.63 -13.87 -7.82
CA ILE A 130 8.96 -13.08 -6.62
C ILE A 130 10.06 -13.76 -5.81
N LYS A 131 10.02 -15.09 -5.65
CA LYS A 131 11.06 -15.85 -4.96
C LYS A 131 12.44 -15.61 -5.60
N ARG A 132 12.53 -15.76 -6.93
CA ARG A 132 13.76 -15.47 -7.70
C ARG A 132 14.21 -14.02 -7.49
N LYS A 133 13.29 -13.05 -7.48
CA LYS A 133 13.62 -11.65 -7.21
C LYS A 133 14.11 -11.42 -5.79
N CYS A 134 13.56 -12.08 -4.79
CA CYS A 134 14.08 -11.99 -3.43
C CYS A 134 15.52 -12.50 -3.34
N GLU A 135 15.85 -13.60 -4.03
CA GLU A 135 17.21 -14.15 -4.13
C GLU A 135 18.17 -13.19 -4.85
N GLU A 136 17.74 -12.58 -5.97
CA GLU A 136 18.53 -11.57 -6.72
C GLU A 136 18.87 -10.32 -5.87
N TYR A 137 18.00 -9.95 -4.93
CA TYR A 137 18.15 -8.77 -4.07
C TYR A 137 18.75 -9.08 -2.69
N ASP A 138 19.20 -10.31 -2.46
CA ASP A 138 19.68 -10.79 -1.15
C ASP A 138 18.69 -10.51 0.00
N PHE A 139 17.39 -10.62 -0.31
CA PHE A 139 16.31 -10.42 0.65
C PHE A 139 15.97 -11.73 1.34
N ASN A 140 15.82 -11.68 2.68
CA ASN A 140 15.44 -12.84 3.46
C ASN A 140 14.00 -13.28 3.15
N TYR A 141 13.88 -14.26 2.26
CA TYR A 141 12.61 -14.76 1.76
C TYR A 141 11.82 -15.51 2.84
N ASN A 142 10.54 -15.14 2.99
CA ASN A 142 9.57 -15.88 3.78
C ASN A 142 8.35 -16.21 2.92
N GLU A 143 8.06 -17.50 2.77
CA GLU A 143 6.99 -18.00 1.91
C GLU A 143 5.59 -17.55 2.35
N ASN A 144 5.32 -17.52 3.66
CA ASN A 144 4.02 -17.08 4.18
C ASN A 144 3.79 -15.58 3.92
N THR A 145 4.83 -14.77 4.11
CA THR A 145 4.83 -13.34 3.81
C THR A 145 4.53 -13.09 2.34
N VAL A 146 5.29 -13.71 1.42
CA VAL A 146 5.08 -13.51 -0.03
C VAL A 146 3.70 -14.00 -0.47
N ASN A 147 3.24 -15.15 0.04
CA ASN A 147 1.90 -15.65 -0.26
C ASN A 147 0.78 -14.73 0.24
N SER A 148 0.99 -14.06 1.38
CA SER A 148 0.07 -13.05 1.89
C SER A 148 0.00 -11.83 0.97
N ASP A 149 1.15 -11.29 0.56
CA ASP A 149 1.19 -10.14 -0.36
C ASP A 149 0.55 -10.48 -1.72
N ILE A 150 0.83 -11.66 -2.28
CA ILE A 150 0.19 -12.14 -3.52
C ILE A 150 -1.34 -12.23 -3.34
N LYS A 151 -1.80 -12.73 -2.19
CA LYS A 151 -3.24 -12.81 -1.89
C LYS A 151 -3.87 -11.41 -1.87
N ILE A 152 -3.22 -10.44 -1.23
CA ILE A 152 -3.72 -9.06 -1.16
C ILE A 152 -3.67 -8.38 -2.52
N PHE A 153 -2.63 -8.61 -3.32
CA PHE A 153 -2.57 -8.16 -4.71
C PHE A 153 -3.80 -8.62 -5.49
N PHE A 154 -4.09 -9.93 -5.54
CA PHE A 154 -5.22 -10.43 -6.30
C PHE A 154 -6.56 -9.89 -5.80
N LYS A 155 -6.76 -9.83 -4.48
CA LYS A 155 -7.95 -9.22 -3.88
C LYS A 155 -8.12 -7.72 -4.18
N SER A 156 -7.03 -7.01 -4.50
CA SER A 156 -7.08 -5.57 -4.79
C SER A 156 -7.49 -5.27 -6.24
N PHE A 157 -7.32 -6.22 -7.16
CA PHE A 157 -7.50 -5.98 -8.61
C PHE A 157 -8.48 -6.91 -9.32
N LEU A 158 -8.80 -8.08 -8.76
CA LEU A 158 -9.64 -9.09 -9.41
C LEU A 158 -10.91 -9.45 -8.62
N THR A 159 -11.11 -8.89 -7.43
CA THR A 159 -12.22 -9.25 -6.52
C THR A 159 -12.98 -8.02 -6.10
#